data_AF-A0A5Q0BR76-F1
#
_entry.id   AF-A0A5Q0BR76-F1
#
_cell.length_a   1.000
_cell.length_b   1.000
_cell.length_c   1.000
_cell.angle_alpha   90.00
_cell.angle_beta   90.00
_cell.angle_gamma   90.00
#
_symmetry.space_group_name_H-M   'P 1'
#
loop_
_entity.id
_entity.type
_entity.pdbx_description
1 polymer ?
#
loop_
_entity_poly.entity_id
_entity_poly.type
_entity_poly.pdbx_seq_one_letter_code
_entity_poly.pdbx_strand_id
1 'polypeptide(L)'
;MQTQGDLKGKRIGTTPGTTGDFFLDSLLTANGLTRNDIKPVALAPEEMLDAIMAKKIDAANTWNYPLTQIIRTLGPEGTAFFDGETYTELFNVVAQQDFVRNNPETVKPVLRALIKAETFVSQHPDKAQTIMSVATNVDKNLIRSVWSAFDYRVVLDQTLLITLEDETRWAIKNRLTDRTVMPDYLNFIYLYGLMAVKPEAVKLDH
;
A
#
# COMPACT_ATOMS: atom_id res chain seq x y z
N MET A 1 -16.55 14.93 -10.16
CA MET A 1 -15.63 15.28 -9.07
C MET A 1 -14.33 15.66 -9.76
N GLN A 2 -13.86 16.90 -9.60
CA GLN A 2 -12.70 17.43 -10.33
C GLN A 2 -11.50 17.68 -9.41
N THR A 3 -11.73 17.90 -8.12
CA THR A 3 -10.66 18.09 -7.13
C THR A 3 -10.89 17.26 -5.87
N GLN A 4 -9.85 17.06 -5.06
CA GLN A 4 -9.94 16.36 -3.79
C GLN A 4 -10.85 17.08 -2.77
N GLY A 5 -11.03 18.41 -2.89
CA GLY A 5 -11.97 19.19 -2.07
C GLY A 5 -13.46 18.87 -2.32
N ASP A 6 -13.78 18.23 -3.45
CA ASP A 6 -15.16 17.86 -3.81
C ASP A 6 -15.70 16.66 -3.02
N LEU A 7 -14.88 16.04 -2.16
CA LEU A 7 -15.25 14.91 -1.31
C LEU A 7 -16.25 15.31 -0.21
N LYS A 8 -16.34 16.59 0.14
CA LYS A 8 -17.25 17.07 1.18
C LYS A 8 -18.71 16.70 0.90
N GLY A 9 -19.35 16.05 1.87
CA GLY A 9 -20.73 15.56 1.86
C GLY A 9 -20.96 14.27 1.06
N LYS A 10 -19.93 13.72 0.42
CA LYS A 10 -20.02 12.54 -0.45
C LYS A 10 -20.01 11.24 0.32
N ARG A 11 -20.65 10.21 -0.25
CA ARG A 11 -20.59 8.83 0.21
C ARG A 11 -19.32 8.19 -0.33
N ILE A 12 -18.40 7.84 0.54
CA ILE A 12 -17.10 7.30 0.14
C ILE A 12 -17.02 5.83 0.56
N GLY A 13 -17.01 4.93 -0.41
CA GLY A 13 -16.76 3.51 -0.16
C GLY A 13 -15.31 3.32 0.30
N THR A 14 -15.07 2.66 1.42
CA THR A 14 -13.72 2.35 1.92
C THR A 14 -13.72 1.05 2.72
N THR A 15 -12.56 0.38 2.82
CA THR A 15 -12.40 -0.85 3.59
C THR A 15 -11.74 -0.52 4.94
N PRO A 16 -12.49 -0.50 6.05
CA PRO A 16 -11.98 0.00 7.33
C PRO A 16 -10.77 -0.77 7.86
N GLY A 17 -9.84 -0.06 8.51
CA GLY A 17 -8.67 -0.65 9.15
C GLY A 17 -7.56 -1.11 8.20
N THR A 18 -7.64 -0.77 6.91
CA THR A 18 -6.61 -1.07 5.90
C THR A 18 -5.71 0.14 5.65
N THR A 19 -4.62 -0.07 4.90
CA THR A 19 -3.78 1.00 4.34
C THR A 19 -4.60 1.97 3.46
N GLY A 20 -5.63 1.48 2.78
CA GLY A 20 -6.59 2.32 2.07
C GLY A 20 -7.37 3.25 3.02
N ASP A 21 -7.80 2.75 4.18
CA ASP A 21 -8.51 3.57 5.18
C ASP A 21 -7.59 4.64 5.79
N PHE A 22 -6.32 4.31 6.01
CA PHE A 22 -5.28 5.29 6.37
C PHE A 22 -5.10 6.34 5.28
N PHE A 23 -4.95 5.92 4.02
CA PHE A 23 -4.83 6.83 2.88
C PHE A 23 -6.02 7.81 2.80
N LEU A 24 -7.25 7.35 3.03
CA LEU A 24 -8.42 8.22 3.02
C LEU A 24 -8.31 9.31 4.09
N ASP A 25 -7.90 8.98 5.31
CA ASP A 25 -7.75 9.99 6.37
C ASP A 25 -6.60 10.97 6.09
N SER A 26 -5.49 10.48 5.53
CA SER A 26 -4.37 11.32 5.10
C SER A 26 -4.79 12.29 3.98
N LEU A 27 -5.53 11.79 2.99
CA LEU A 27 -6.08 12.60 1.89
C LEU A 27 -7.05 13.66 2.40
N LEU A 28 -7.97 13.30 3.30
CA LEU A 28 -8.89 14.26 3.92
C LEU A 28 -8.11 15.34 4.67
N THR A 29 -7.13 14.94 5.49
CA THR A 29 -6.30 15.86 6.28
C THR A 29 -5.52 16.84 5.40
N ALA A 30 -4.89 16.35 4.32
CA ALA A 30 -4.16 17.18 3.36
C ALA A 30 -5.07 18.24 2.69
N ASN A 31 -6.37 17.99 2.62
CA ASN A 31 -7.37 18.89 2.05
C ASN A 31 -8.17 19.68 3.10
N GLY A 32 -7.75 19.66 4.37
CA GLY A 32 -8.43 20.37 5.45
C GLY A 32 -9.84 19.81 5.76
N LEU A 33 -10.10 18.56 5.40
CA LEU A 33 -11.34 17.83 5.66
C LEU A 33 -11.14 16.81 6.78
N THR A 34 -12.26 16.35 7.34
CA THR A 34 -12.29 15.27 8.33
C THR A 34 -13.32 14.21 7.95
N ARG A 35 -13.34 13.07 8.65
CA ARG A 35 -14.41 12.07 8.46
C ARG A 35 -15.82 12.63 8.68
N ASN A 36 -15.97 13.68 9.48
CA ASN A 36 -17.26 14.35 9.71
C ASN A 36 -17.74 15.15 8.49
N ASP A 37 -16.82 15.50 7.59
CA ASP A 37 -17.14 16.19 6.34
C ASP A 37 -17.59 15.22 5.25
N ILE A 38 -17.51 13.90 5.46
CA ILE A 38 -17.88 12.88 4.48
C ILE A 38 -18.89 11.87 5.06
N LYS A 39 -19.38 10.96 4.22
CA LYS A 39 -20.24 9.84 4.61
C LYS A 39 -19.52 8.53 4.29
N PRO A 40 -18.65 8.00 5.17
CA PRO A 40 -17.93 6.77 4.89
C PRO A 40 -18.91 5.59 4.81
N VAL A 41 -18.71 4.73 3.82
CA VAL A 41 -19.49 3.50 3.61
C VAL A 41 -18.50 2.33 3.65
N ALA A 42 -18.58 1.51 4.69
CA ALA A 42 -17.73 0.34 4.84
C ALA A 42 -18.10 -0.70 3.78
N LEU A 43 -17.13 -1.06 2.94
CA LEU A 43 -17.28 -2.04 1.86
C LEU A 43 -16.01 -2.89 1.74
N ALA A 44 -16.17 -4.15 1.40
CA ALA A 44 -15.07 -4.98 0.92
C ALA A 44 -14.61 -4.49 -0.48
N PRO A 45 -13.34 -4.69 -0.87
CA PRO A 45 -12.82 -4.24 -2.17
C PRO A 45 -13.64 -4.72 -3.37
N GLU A 46 -14.12 -5.96 -3.32
CA GLU A 46 -14.94 -6.59 -4.36
C GLU A 46 -16.34 -5.96 -4.51
N GLU A 47 -16.86 -5.31 -3.47
CA GLU A 47 -18.17 -4.65 -3.49
C GLU A 47 -18.12 -3.22 -4.07
N MET A 48 -16.92 -2.63 -4.17
CA MET A 48 -16.74 -1.22 -4.55
C MET A 48 -17.29 -0.93 -5.95
N LEU A 49 -17.06 -1.84 -6.90
CA LEU A 49 -17.51 -1.68 -8.29
C LEU A 49 -19.05 -1.66 -8.38
N ASP A 50 -19.70 -2.63 -7.76
CA ASP A 50 -21.17 -2.69 -7.78
C ASP A 50 -21.78 -1.50 -7.03
N ALA A 51 -21.18 -1.06 -5.93
CA ALA A 51 -21.65 0.07 -5.16
C ALA A 51 -21.54 1.40 -5.93
N ILE A 52 -20.43 1.64 -6.65
CA ILE A 52 -20.26 2.87 -7.45
C ILE A 52 -21.20 2.85 -8.66
N MET A 53 -21.34 1.70 -9.35
CA MET A 53 -22.23 1.55 -10.50
C MET A 53 -23.71 1.70 -10.11
N ALA A 54 -24.11 1.17 -8.96
CA ALA A 54 -25.44 1.32 -8.40
C ALA A 54 -25.68 2.70 -7.75
N LYS A 55 -24.72 3.63 -7.81
CA LYS A 55 -24.77 4.96 -7.19
C LYS A 55 -25.07 4.91 -5.68
N LYS A 56 -24.68 3.83 -5.01
CA LYS A 56 -24.76 3.69 -3.54
C LYS A 56 -23.65 4.46 -2.84
N ILE A 57 -22.52 4.63 -3.51
CA ILE A 57 -21.41 5.51 -3.15
C ILE A 57 -21.19 6.53 -4.27
N ASP A 58 -20.56 7.64 -3.94
CA ASP A 58 -20.20 8.73 -4.87
C ASP A 58 -18.72 8.67 -5.27
N ALA A 59 -17.88 8.05 -4.42
CA ALA A 59 -16.47 7.78 -4.68
C ALA A 59 -16.07 6.43 -4.05
N ALA A 60 -15.08 5.75 -4.62
CA ALA A 60 -14.50 4.52 -4.09
C ALA A 60 -13.03 4.76 -3.72
N ASN A 61 -12.67 4.50 -2.47
CA ASN A 61 -11.31 4.48 -1.97
C ASN A 61 -10.80 3.03 -1.95
N THR A 62 -9.90 2.70 -2.88
CA THR A 62 -9.35 1.35 -3.06
C THR A 62 -7.99 1.40 -3.76
N TRP A 63 -7.37 0.23 -3.97
CA TRP A 63 -6.04 0.05 -4.54
C TRP A 63 -6.10 -0.67 -5.90
N ASN A 64 -4.93 -0.87 -6.51
CA ASN A 64 -4.81 -1.70 -7.71
C ASN A 64 -4.87 -3.19 -7.35
N TYR A 65 -5.61 -4.03 -8.07
CA TYR A 65 -6.24 -3.79 -9.37
C TYR A 65 -7.72 -3.32 -9.39
N PRO A 66 -8.55 -3.43 -8.32
CA PRO A 66 -9.95 -2.98 -8.34
C PRO A 66 -10.16 -1.55 -8.84
N LEU A 67 -9.28 -0.62 -8.45
CA LEU A 67 -9.33 0.77 -8.91
C LEU A 67 -9.34 0.88 -10.43
N THR A 68 -8.42 0.21 -11.11
CA THR A 68 -8.34 0.33 -12.57
C THR A 68 -9.52 -0.35 -13.25
N GLN A 69 -10.07 -1.44 -12.68
CA GLN A 69 -11.29 -2.05 -13.18
C GLN A 69 -12.47 -1.08 -13.09
N ILE A 70 -12.64 -0.40 -11.95
CA ILE A 70 -13.67 0.63 -11.75
C ILE A 70 -13.54 1.73 -12.79
N ILE A 71 -12.33 2.28 -12.98
CA ILE A 71 -12.10 3.34 -13.96
C ILE A 71 -12.39 2.89 -15.39
N ARG A 72 -11.98 1.66 -15.76
CA ARG A 72 -12.29 1.10 -17.08
C ARG A 72 -13.80 0.95 -17.29
N THR A 73 -14.53 0.50 -16.27
CA THR A 73 -15.99 0.32 -16.34
C THR A 73 -16.75 1.65 -16.40
N LEU A 74 -16.31 2.66 -15.63
CA LEU A 74 -16.90 4.00 -15.64
C LEU A 74 -16.57 4.77 -16.93
N GLY A 75 -15.46 4.45 -17.59
CA GLY A 75 -15.05 5.09 -18.84
C GLY A 75 -14.80 6.60 -18.64
N PRO A 76 -15.27 7.47 -19.56
CA PRO A 76 -15.06 8.92 -19.47
C PRO A 76 -15.62 9.59 -18.21
N GLU A 77 -16.58 8.96 -17.54
CA GLU A 77 -17.19 9.47 -16.31
C GLU A 77 -16.35 9.17 -15.06
N GLY A 78 -15.39 8.24 -15.17
CA GLY A 78 -14.49 7.86 -14.09
C GLY A 78 -13.27 8.77 -14.01
N THR A 79 -12.97 9.28 -12.82
CA THR A 79 -11.72 10.00 -12.54
C THR A 79 -11.04 9.34 -11.35
N ALA A 80 -9.78 8.92 -11.55
CA ALA A 80 -8.93 8.45 -10.47
C ALA A 80 -8.12 9.61 -9.91
N PHE A 81 -8.05 9.68 -8.58
CA PHE A 81 -7.15 10.57 -7.87
C PHE A 81 -6.06 9.71 -7.25
N PHE A 82 -4.83 9.92 -7.71
CA PHE A 82 -3.64 9.36 -7.07
C PHE A 82 -2.92 10.52 -6.42
N ASP A 83 -2.63 10.37 -5.14
CA ASP A 83 -1.78 11.30 -4.43
C ASP A 83 -0.57 10.53 -3.88
N GLY A 84 0.45 10.46 -4.72
CA GLY A 84 1.73 9.84 -4.36
C GLY A 84 2.57 10.69 -3.42
N GLU A 85 2.18 11.95 -3.17
CA GLU A 85 2.86 12.84 -2.22
C GLU A 85 2.32 12.65 -0.80
N THR A 86 1.03 12.36 -0.66
CA THR A 86 0.37 12.22 0.65
C THR A 86 0.68 10.89 1.35
N TYR A 87 0.83 9.78 0.61
CA TYR A 87 1.12 8.47 1.21
C TYR A 87 1.73 7.50 0.20
N THR A 88 2.71 6.73 0.66
CA THR A 88 3.27 5.59 -0.06
C THR A 88 3.07 4.33 0.77
N GLU A 89 2.34 3.36 0.21
CA GLU A 89 2.16 2.05 0.81
C GLU A 89 3.46 1.21 0.69
N LEU A 90 3.85 0.56 1.78
CA LEU A 90 5.03 -0.28 1.85
C LEU A 90 4.66 -1.75 1.97
N PHE A 91 5.38 -2.61 1.24
CA PHE A 91 5.23 -4.05 1.31
C PHE A 91 6.35 -4.66 2.17
N ASN A 92 5.97 -5.25 3.30
CA ASN A 92 6.92 -5.76 4.29
C ASN A 92 7.02 -7.29 4.26
N VAL A 93 8.24 -7.81 4.25
CA VAL A 93 8.50 -9.23 4.51
C VAL A 93 8.71 -9.43 6.00
N VAL A 94 7.76 -10.13 6.65
CA VAL A 94 7.75 -10.31 8.10
C VAL A 94 7.95 -11.77 8.49
N ALA A 95 8.62 -11.99 9.61
CA ALA A 95 8.83 -13.31 10.21
C ALA A 95 8.96 -13.16 11.73
N GLN A 96 8.82 -14.26 12.46
CA GLN A 96 9.00 -14.26 13.91
C GLN A 96 10.44 -13.88 14.27
N GLN A 97 10.60 -13.03 15.29
CA GLN A 97 11.91 -12.53 15.74
C GLN A 97 12.86 -13.67 16.11
N ASP A 98 12.39 -14.65 16.88
CA ASP A 98 13.21 -15.79 17.28
C ASP A 98 13.65 -16.64 16.08
N PHE A 99 12.76 -16.78 15.08
CA PHE A 99 13.11 -17.52 13.87
C PHE A 99 14.23 -16.83 13.09
N VAL A 100 14.11 -15.52 12.83
CA VAL A 100 15.13 -14.79 12.04
C VAL A 100 16.47 -14.71 12.75
N ARG A 101 16.46 -14.59 14.08
CA ARG A 101 17.69 -14.56 14.91
C ARG A 101 18.39 -15.91 14.93
N ASN A 102 17.64 -17.00 15.03
CA ASN A 102 18.21 -18.35 15.14
C ASN A 102 18.51 -19.01 13.79
N ASN A 103 17.96 -18.51 12.68
CA ASN A 103 18.10 -19.12 11.36
C ASN A 103 18.63 -18.13 10.28
N PRO A 104 19.72 -17.40 10.53
CA PRO A 104 20.24 -16.40 9.58
C PRO A 104 20.63 -17.03 8.23
N GLU A 105 21.12 -18.26 8.23
CA GLU A 105 21.49 -18.99 7.00
C GLU A 105 20.28 -19.43 6.18
N THR A 106 19.09 -19.51 6.78
CA THR A 106 17.83 -19.73 6.06
C THR A 106 17.25 -18.42 5.53
N VAL A 107 17.40 -17.32 6.30
CA VAL A 107 16.90 -15.99 5.91
C VAL A 107 17.67 -15.42 4.72
N LYS A 108 19.01 -15.55 4.69
CA LYS A 108 19.87 -15.00 3.63
C LYS A 108 19.47 -15.47 2.22
N PRO A 109 19.24 -16.77 1.94
CA PRO A 109 18.73 -17.24 0.64
C PRO A 109 17.41 -16.58 0.21
N VAL A 110 16.47 -16.36 1.12
CA VAL A 110 15.18 -15.70 0.82
C VAL A 110 15.42 -14.26 0.38
N LEU A 111 16.25 -13.52 1.12
CA LEU A 111 16.60 -12.14 0.75
C LEU A 111 17.34 -12.07 -0.59
N ARG A 112 18.29 -13.00 -0.85
CA ARG A 112 18.95 -13.10 -2.16
C ARG A 112 17.96 -13.39 -3.30
N ALA A 113 16.94 -14.21 -3.06
CA ALA A 113 15.91 -14.48 -4.05
C ALA A 113 15.09 -13.22 -4.37
N LEU A 114 14.76 -12.40 -3.37
CA LEU A 114 14.10 -11.11 -3.57
C LEU A 114 14.96 -10.12 -4.36
N ILE A 115 16.26 -10.03 -4.06
CA ILE A 115 17.19 -9.17 -4.80
C ILE A 115 17.35 -9.63 -6.26
N LYS A 116 17.34 -10.95 -6.48
CA LYS A 116 17.32 -11.51 -7.83
C LYS A 116 16.02 -11.16 -8.56
N ALA A 117 14.88 -11.15 -7.86
CA ALA A 117 13.60 -10.75 -8.41
C ALA A 117 13.55 -9.25 -8.75
N GLU A 118 14.05 -8.38 -7.87
CA GLU A 118 14.24 -6.94 -8.14
C GLU A 118 15.04 -6.71 -9.44
N THR A 119 16.19 -7.39 -9.54
CA THR A 119 17.04 -7.31 -10.75
C THR A 119 16.29 -7.81 -12.00
N PHE A 120 15.58 -8.93 -11.88
CA PHE A 120 14.80 -9.50 -12.97
C PHE A 120 13.67 -8.56 -13.43
N VAL A 121 12.94 -7.96 -12.49
CA VAL A 121 11.87 -7.00 -12.78
C VAL A 121 12.42 -5.78 -13.53
N SER A 122 13.58 -5.28 -13.11
CA SER A 122 14.25 -4.15 -13.77
C SER A 122 14.73 -4.50 -15.19
N GLN A 123 15.37 -5.66 -15.37
CA GLN A 123 15.97 -6.04 -16.65
C GLN A 123 14.98 -6.65 -17.65
N HIS A 124 13.89 -7.25 -17.17
CA HIS A 124 12.92 -7.99 -17.97
C HIS A 124 11.46 -7.66 -17.59
N PRO A 125 11.05 -6.37 -17.63
CA PRO A 125 9.73 -5.96 -17.14
C PRO A 125 8.57 -6.65 -17.85
N ASP A 126 8.63 -6.86 -19.18
CA ASP A 126 7.54 -7.56 -19.89
C ASP A 126 7.39 -9.04 -19.49
N LYS A 127 8.51 -9.73 -19.22
CA LYS A 127 8.49 -11.10 -18.70
C LYS A 127 7.95 -11.12 -17.26
N ALA A 128 8.39 -10.18 -16.42
CA ALA A 128 7.89 -10.04 -15.06
C ALA A 128 6.38 -9.77 -15.03
N GLN A 129 5.87 -8.86 -15.87
CA GLN A 129 4.44 -8.61 -16.06
C GLN A 129 3.68 -9.85 -16.51
N THR A 130 4.29 -10.71 -17.33
CA THR A 130 3.68 -11.97 -17.77
C THR A 130 3.58 -12.97 -16.61
N ILE A 131 4.64 -13.11 -15.83
CA ILE A 131 4.65 -13.96 -14.62
C ILE A 131 3.57 -13.48 -13.65
N MET A 132 3.50 -12.18 -13.40
CA MET A 132 2.48 -11.58 -12.54
C MET A 132 1.07 -11.84 -13.07
N SER A 133 0.84 -11.66 -14.38
CA SER A 133 -0.47 -11.89 -15.01
C SER A 133 -0.95 -13.33 -14.82
N VAL A 134 -0.07 -14.32 -15.01
CA VAL A 134 -0.39 -15.73 -14.79
C VAL A 134 -0.62 -16.02 -13.31
N ALA A 135 0.23 -15.48 -12.41
CA ALA A 135 0.14 -15.75 -10.98
C ALA A 135 -1.09 -15.13 -10.30
N THR A 136 -1.51 -13.94 -10.75
CA THR A 136 -2.64 -13.21 -10.16
C THR A 136 -3.94 -13.37 -10.95
N ASN A 137 -3.90 -14.02 -12.12
CA ASN A 137 -5.01 -14.08 -13.07
C ASN A 137 -5.55 -12.69 -13.48
N VAL A 138 -4.66 -11.68 -13.48
CA VAL A 138 -4.98 -10.31 -13.90
C VAL A 138 -4.49 -10.09 -15.32
N ASP A 139 -5.31 -9.42 -16.14
CA ASP A 139 -4.96 -9.04 -17.51
C ASP A 139 -3.59 -8.33 -17.57
N LYS A 140 -2.68 -8.81 -18.43
CA LYS A 140 -1.33 -8.25 -18.54
C LYS A 140 -1.35 -6.77 -18.93
N ASN A 141 -2.32 -6.31 -19.73
CA ASN A 141 -2.40 -4.89 -20.09
C ASN A 141 -2.78 -4.03 -18.88
N LEU A 142 -3.64 -4.55 -18.01
CA LEU A 142 -3.93 -3.93 -16.71
C LEU A 142 -2.67 -3.86 -15.83
N ILE A 143 -1.94 -4.96 -15.67
CA ILE A 143 -0.66 -4.95 -14.93
C ILE A 143 0.31 -3.91 -15.51
N ARG A 144 0.46 -3.89 -16.83
CA ARG A 144 1.33 -2.95 -17.53
C ARG A 144 0.94 -1.49 -17.25
N SER A 145 -0.36 -1.19 -17.20
CA SER A 145 -0.85 0.19 -17.01
C SER A 145 -0.53 0.78 -15.63
N VAL A 146 -0.32 -0.07 -14.62
CA VAL A 146 0.01 0.36 -13.24
C VAL A 146 1.44 0.02 -12.85
N TRP A 147 2.24 -0.58 -13.75
CA TRP A 147 3.56 -1.12 -13.42
C TRP A 147 4.52 -0.08 -12.85
N SER A 148 4.46 1.16 -13.37
CA SER A 148 5.29 2.29 -12.94
C SER A 148 4.86 2.91 -11.62
N ALA A 149 3.70 2.54 -11.08
CA ALA A 149 3.24 3.00 -9.77
C ALA A 149 3.91 2.23 -8.62
N PHE A 150 4.66 1.17 -8.93
CA PHE A 150 5.35 0.34 -7.93
C PHE A 150 6.86 0.56 -8.00
N ASP A 151 7.47 0.65 -6.83
CA ASP A 151 8.90 0.50 -6.63
C ASP A 151 9.21 -0.93 -6.18
N TYR A 152 10.00 -1.66 -6.97
CA TYR A 152 10.32 -3.06 -6.72
C TYR A 152 11.65 -3.25 -5.97
N ARG A 153 12.28 -2.16 -5.53
CA ARG A 153 13.56 -2.23 -4.82
C ARG A 153 13.38 -2.88 -3.45
N VAL A 154 14.26 -3.83 -3.14
CA VAL A 154 14.43 -4.35 -1.78
C VAL A 154 15.34 -3.37 -1.04
N VAL A 155 14.77 -2.63 -0.09
CA VAL A 155 15.44 -1.60 0.70
C VAL A 155 14.86 -1.56 2.11
N LEU A 156 15.69 -1.18 3.08
CA LEU A 156 15.27 -0.74 4.40
C LEU A 156 15.73 0.71 4.54
N ASP A 157 14.82 1.66 4.36
CA ASP A 157 15.10 3.09 4.49
C ASP A 157 14.15 3.78 5.48
N GLN A 158 14.43 5.05 5.78
CA GLN A 158 13.73 5.83 6.79
C GLN A 158 12.21 5.92 6.55
N THR A 159 11.76 5.77 5.30
CA THR A 159 10.33 5.75 4.95
C THR A 159 9.60 4.64 5.71
N LEU A 160 10.24 3.48 5.93
CA LEU A 160 9.64 2.38 6.68
C LEU A 160 9.28 2.79 8.11
N LEU A 161 10.20 3.44 8.82
CA LEU A 161 9.97 3.87 10.20
C LEU A 161 8.88 4.95 10.26
N ILE A 162 8.96 5.95 9.38
CA ILE A 162 7.99 7.05 9.32
C ILE A 162 6.59 6.48 9.05
N THR A 163 6.44 5.61 8.05
CA THR A 163 5.16 5.00 7.70
C THR A 163 4.61 4.17 8.85
N LEU A 164 5.43 3.31 9.48
CA LEU A 164 4.99 2.50 10.63
C LEU A 164 4.52 3.37 11.80
N GLU A 165 5.23 4.46 12.09
CA GLU A 165 4.84 5.39 13.16
C GLU A 165 3.56 6.17 12.81
N ASP A 166 3.42 6.65 11.58
CA ASP A 166 2.24 7.36 11.12
C ASP A 166 0.99 6.47 11.17
N GLU A 167 1.08 5.26 10.63
CA GLU A 167 0.02 4.25 10.68
C GLU A 167 -0.31 3.85 12.12
N THR A 168 0.68 3.77 13.00
CA THR A 168 0.45 3.45 14.42
C THR A 168 -0.27 4.58 15.13
N ARG A 169 0.15 5.83 14.94
CA ARG A 169 -0.54 7.00 15.51
C ARG A 169 -1.99 7.03 15.05
N TRP A 170 -2.22 6.76 13.77
CA TRP A 170 -3.55 6.67 13.20
C TRP A 170 -4.38 5.51 13.79
N ALA A 171 -3.80 4.31 13.90
CA ALA A 171 -4.48 3.14 14.46
C ALA A 171 -4.86 3.33 15.93
N ILE A 172 -3.97 3.94 16.73
CA ILE A 172 -4.24 4.28 18.14
C ILE A 172 -5.37 5.32 18.22
N LYS A 173 -5.27 6.41 17.43
CA LYS A 173 -6.29 7.47 17.39
C LYS A 173 -7.68 6.92 17.04
N ASN A 174 -7.73 5.96 16.11
CA ASN A 174 -8.97 5.33 15.65
C ASN A 174 -9.38 4.07 16.43
N ARG A 175 -8.65 3.72 17.51
CA ARG A 175 -8.95 2.58 18.39
C ARG A 175 -8.98 1.23 17.66
N LEU A 176 -8.07 1.05 16.70
CA LEU A 176 -7.87 -0.22 15.99
C LEU A 176 -6.96 -1.20 16.76
N THR A 177 -6.46 -0.77 17.92
CA THR A 177 -5.62 -1.54 18.82
C THR A 177 -5.85 -1.07 20.26
N ASP A 178 -5.68 -1.98 21.21
CA ASP A 178 -5.72 -1.67 22.65
C ASP A 178 -4.41 -1.02 23.14
N ARG A 179 -3.35 -1.05 22.32
CA ARG A 179 -2.08 -0.38 22.63
C ARG A 179 -2.24 1.13 22.51
N THR A 180 -1.62 1.87 23.41
CA THR A 180 -1.66 3.34 23.44
C THR A 180 -0.28 3.98 23.33
N VAL A 181 0.78 3.17 23.34
CA VAL A 181 2.18 3.60 23.33
C VAL A 181 2.83 3.18 22.02
N MET A 182 3.55 4.12 21.40
CA MET A 182 4.34 3.88 20.20
C MET A 182 5.46 2.86 20.51
N PRO A 183 5.54 1.73 19.79
CA PRO A 183 6.70 0.85 19.90
C PRO A 183 7.91 1.50 19.24
N ASP A 184 9.10 1.20 19.77
CA ASP A 184 10.34 1.47 19.05
C ASP A 184 10.51 0.42 17.96
N TYR A 185 10.18 0.81 16.72
CA TYR A 185 10.17 -0.06 15.54
C TYR A 185 11.54 -0.59 15.14
N LEU A 186 12.64 0.06 15.54
CA LEU A 186 13.99 -0.45 15.29
C LEU A 186 14.20 -1.83 15.95
N ASN A 187 13.54 -2.10 17.08
CA ASN A 187 13.60 -3.41 17.75
C ASN A 187 12.91 -4.53 16.97
N PHE A 188 12.12 -4.20 15.94
CA PHE A 188 11.36 -5.15 15.13
C PHE A 188 11.94 -5.34 13.73
N ILE A 189 12.98 -4.58 13.34
CA ILE A 189 13.60 -4.65 12.02
C ILE A 189 14.89 -5.47 12.09
N TYR A 190 14.94 -6.57 11.33
CA TYR A 190 16.13 -7.41 11.23
C TYR A 190 17.12 -6.90 10.17
N LEU A 191 17.91 -5.88 10.54
CA LEU A 191 18.86 -5.21 9.63
C LEU A 191 19.96 -6.14 9.10
N TYR A 192 20.48 -7.03 9.97
CA TYR A 192 21.63 -7.89 9.66
C TYR A 192 21.39 -8.82 8.46
N GLY A 193 20.14 -9.23 8.24
CA GLY A 193 19.77 -10.06 7.11
C GLY A 193 20.07 -9.37 5.78
N LEU A 194 19.52 -8.17 5.58
CA LEU A 194 19.71 -7.42 4.34
C LEU A 194 21.14 -6.89 4.23
N MET A 195 21.73 -6.43 5.34
CA MET A 195 23.10 -5.94 5.38
C MET A 195 24.11 -7.01 4.92
N ALA A 196 23.86 -8.29 5.21
CA ALA A 196 24.73 -9.39 4.80
C ALA A 196 24.67 -9.72 3.28
N VAL A 197 23.65 -9.26 2.56
CA VAL A 197 23.43 -9.64 1.15
C VAL A 197 23.32 -8.46 0.19
N LYS A 198 23.02 -7.25 0.69
CA LYS A 198 22.90 -5.98 -0.06
C LYS A 198 23.09 -4.78 0.90
N PRO A 199 24.30 -4.55 1.43
CA PRO A 199 24.55 -3.55 2.47
C PRO A 199 24.14 -2.13 2.08
N GLU A 200 24.29 -1.75 0.82
CA GLU A 200 23.90 -0.44 0.27
C GLU A 200 22.37 -0.19 0.26
N ALA A 201 21.57 -1.23 0.49
CA ALA A 201 20.12 -1.15 0.61
C ALA A 201 19.64 -0.95 2.05
N VAL A 202 20.54 -0.86 3.03
CA VAL A 202 20.20 -0.48 4.40
C VAL A 202 20.55 1.00 4.59
N LYS A 203 19.52 1.83 4.74
CA LYS A 203 19.57 3.30 4.80
C LYS A 203 18.78 3.85 5.99
N LEU A 204 18.70 3.06 7.04
CA LEU A 204 18.12 3.48 8.31
C LEU A 204 19.24 4.09 9.15
N ASP A 205 19.07 5.36 9.52
CA ASP A 205 20.00 6.01 10.43
C ASP A 205 19.78 5.46 11.86
N HIS A 206 20.86 5.31 12.61
CA HIS A 206 20.87 4.84 14.00
C HIS A 206 21.06 6.00 14.97
#